data_AF-A0A5P8P1N3-F1
#
_entry.id   AF-A0A5P8P1N3-F1
#
_cell.length_a   1.000
_cell.length_b   1.000
_cell.length_c   1.000
_cell.angle_alpha   90.00
_cell.angle_beta   90.00
_cell.angle_gamma   90.00
#
_symmetry.space_group_name_H-M   'P 1'
#
loop_
_entity.id
_entity.type
_entity.pdbx_description
1 polymer ?
#
loop_
_entity_poly.entity_id
_entity_poly.type
_entity_poly.pdbx_seq_one_letter_code
_entity_poly.pdbx_strand_id
1 'polypeptide(L)'
;MAKFEALLEDEDNIFGGTPKSKYWDFHNQVSKDLAEDEFDNIVEKIAVMEAILAESNGIENIDNMIRTYVLENSAEVEHMKKNVYMELASSLLERVND
;
A
#
# COMPACT_ATOMS: atom_id res chain seq x y z
N MET A 1 -5.59 14.13 -4.69
CA MET A 1 -4.71 13.30 -5.53
C MET A 1 -3.53 14.10 -6.10
N ALA A 2 -3.74 15.30 -6.67
CA ALA A 2 -2.65 16.16 -7.19
C ALA A 2 -1.49 16.46 -6.20
N LYS A 3 -1.76 16.49 -4.89
CA LYS A 3 -0.71 16.70 -3.87
C LYS A 3 0.26 15.52 -3.74
N PHE A 4 -0.21 14.30 -4.04
CA PHE A 4 0.63 13.10 -4.03
C PHE A 4 1.37 12.93 -5.37
N GLU A 5 0.75 13.26 -6.51
CA GLU A 5 1.45 13.34 -7.81
C GLU A 5 2.64 14.31 -7.79
N ALA A 6 2.48 15.48 -7.17
CA ALA A 6 3.59 16.42 -7.01
C ALA A 6 4.72 15.90 -6.09
N LEU A 7 4.42 14.97 -5.16
CA LEU A 7 5.42 14.32 -4.32
C LEU A 7 6.10 13.14 -5.06
N LEU A 8 5.39 12.51 -6.00
CA LEU A 8 5.86 11.40 -6.83
C LEU A 8 6.87 11.85 -7.91
N GLU A 9 6.74 13.08 -8.44
CA GLU A 9 7.74 13.64 -9.37
C GLU A 9 9.05 14.06 -8.66
N ASP A 10 8.98 14.42 -7.38
CA ASP A 10 10.13 14.76 -6.53
C ASP A 10 10.70 13.55 -5.74
N GLU A 11 10.07 12.38 -5.86
CA GLU A 11 10.24 11.23 -4.94
C GLU A 11 11.60 10.53 -5.03
N ASP A 12 12.22 10.52 -6.21
CA ASP A 12 13.59 10.02 -6.38
C ASP A 12 14.61 10.88 -5.58
N ASN A 13 14.24 12.10 -5.18
CA ASN A 13 15.11 13.04 -4.48
C ASN A 13 14.68 13.33 -3.02
N ILE A 14 13.39 13.33 -2.70
CA ILE A 14 12.89 13.63 -1.33
C ILE A 14 13.13 12.49 -0.34
N PHE A 15 12.97 11.24 -0.78
CA PHE A 15 13.09 10.09 0.12
C PHE A 15 14.45 9.38 0.04
N GLY A 16 15.25 9.63 -1.01
CA GLY A 16 16.54 8.97 -1.22
C GLY A 16 16.40 7.46 -1.51
N GLY A 17 15.33 7.05 -2.18
CA GLY A 17 15.02 5.67 -2.56
C GLY A 17 13.54 5.51 -2.96
N THR A 18 13.19 4.38 -3.56
CA THR A 18 11.78 4.11 -3.95
C THR A 18 10.87 3.98 -2.72
N PRO A 19 9.55 4.29 -2.82
CA PRO A 19 8.60 4.12 -1.73
C PRO A 19 8.64 2.73 -1.11
N LYS A 20 8.75 1.70 -1.96
CA LYS A 20 8.91 0.32 -1.51
C LYS A 20 10.16 0.13 -0.64
N SER A 21 11.30 0.65 -1.08
CA SER A 21 12.54 0.57 -0.30
C SER A 21 12.40 1.24 1.05
N LYS A 22 11.80 2.43 1.10
CA LYS A 22 11.60 3.22 2.33
C LYS A 22 10.69 2.53 3.33
N TYR A 23 9.59 1.95 2.86
CA TYR A 23 8.72 1.13 3.71
C TYR A 23 9.53 0.01 4.41
N TRP A 24 10.35 -0.73 3.66
CA TRP A 24 11.17 -1.80 4.23
C TRP A 24 12.26 -1.26 5.16
N ASP A 25 12.85 -0.10 4.87
CA ASP A 25 13.81 0.55 5.77
C ASP A 25 13.18 0.83 7.14
N PHE A 26 11.95 1.37 7.18
CA PHE A 26 11.23 1.64 8.43
C PHE A 26 10.75 0.36 9.11
N HIS A 27 10.18 -0.58 8.34
CA HIS A 27 9.70 -1.86 8.85
C HIS A 27 10.80 -2.67 9.55
N ASN A 28 12.03 -2.61 9.04
CA ASN A 28 13.15 -3.30 9.67
C ASN A 28 13.68 -2.61 10.94
N GLN A 29 13.21 -1.39 11.25
CA GLN A 29 13.60 -0.62 12.43
C GLN A 29 12.58 -0.70 13.56
N VAL A 30 11.35 -1.14 13.29
CA VAL A 30 10.28 -1.19 14.30
C VAL A 30 10.37 -2.41 15.22
N SER A 31 9.70 -2.36 16.37
CA SER A 31 9.56 -3.51 17.26
C SER A 31 8.69 -4.60 16.61
N LYS A 32 8.83 -5.85 17.08
CA LYS A 32 7.99 -6.97 16.60
C LYS A 32 6.50 -6.70 16.77
N ASP A 33 6.12 -6.14 17.92
CA ASP A 33 4.71 -5.84 18.23
C ASP A 33 4.16 -4.77 17.26
N LEU A 34 4.94 -3.74 16.94
CA LEU A 34 4.54 -2.71 15.97
C LEU A 34 4.50 -3.27 14.53
N ALA A 35 5.43 -4.15 14.17
CA ALA A 35 5.41 -4.83 12.87
C ALA A 35 4.19 -5.74 12.70
N GLU A 36 3.79 -6.46 13.75
CA GLU A 36 2.60 -7.32 13.75
C GLU A 36 1.32 -6.49 13.66
N ASP A 37 1.23 -5.39 14.41
CA ASP A 37 0.09 -4.46 14.33
C ASP A 37 -0.02 -3.78 12.96
N GLU A 38 1.10 -3.34 12.37
CA GLU A 38 1.10 -2.77 11.02
C GLU A 38 0.63 -3.79 9.97
N PHE A 39 1.04 -5.06 10.11
CA PHE A 39 0.57 -6.10 9.22
C PHE A 39 -0.93 -6.38 9.39
N ASP A 40 -1.44 -6.39 10.62
CA ASP A 40 -2.87 -6.56 10.91
C ASP A 40 -3.70 -5.43 10.27
N ASN A 41 -3.22 -4.18 10.34
CA ASN A 41 -3.85 -3.04 9.65
C ASN A 41 -3.92 -3.21 8.12
N ILE A 42 -2.87 -3.79 7.50
CA ILE A 42 -2.88 -4.11 6.06
C ILE A 42 -3.92 -5.19 5.76
N VAL A 43 -3.98 -6.23 6.59
CA VAL A 43 -4.96 -7.33 6.44
C VAL A 43 -6.39 -6.81 6.60
N GLU A 44 -6.64 -5.94 7.59
CA GLU A 44 -7.95 -5.31 7.79
C GLU A 44 -8.37 -4.49 6.55
N LYS A 45 -7.47 -3.66 6.01
CA LYS A 45 -7.73 -2.89 4.77
C LYS A 45 -8.12 -3.82 3.62
N ILE A 46 -7.43 -4.95 3.43
CA ILE A 46 -7.75 -5.93 2.39
C ILE A 46 -9.14 -6.55 2.65
N ALA A 47 -9.40 -7.03 3.86
CA ALA A 47 -10.67 -7.66 4.21
C ALA A 47 -11.87 -6.72 4.02
N VAL A 48 -11.73 -5.44 4.39
CA VAL A 48 -12.76 -4.42 4.19
C VAL A 48 -12.97 -4.13 2.70
N MET A 49 -11.90 -4.01 1.91
CA MET A 49 -12.02 -3.81 0.46
C MET A 49 -12.74 -4.98 -0.21
N GLU A 50 -12.39 -6.21 0.14
CA GLU A 50 -13.07 -7.40 -0.37
C GLU A 50 -14.55 -7.44 0.05
N ALA A 51 -14.86 -7.13 1.32
CA ALA A 51 -16.23 -7.08 1.79
C ALA A 51 -17.08 -6.06 1.02
N ILE A 52 -16.55 -4.85 0.80
CA ILE A 52 -17.23 -3.80 0.01
C ILE A 52 -17.43 -4.24 -1.44
N LEU A 53 -16.41 -4.83 -2.07
CA LEU A 53 -16.52 -5.32 -3.45
C LEU A 53 -17.52 -6.49 -3.57
N ALA A 54 -17.60 -7.35 -2.55
CA ALA A 54 -18.52 -8.48 -2.52
C ALA A 54 -19.99 -8.05 -2.58
N GLU A 55 -20.34 -6.88 -2.01
CA GLU A 55 -21.72 -6.36 -1.98
C GLU A 55 -22.33 -6.24 -3.38
N SER A 56 -21.51 -5.99 -4.40
CA SER A 56 -21.97 -5.81 -5.79
C SER A 56 -21.54 -6.92 -6.76
N ASN A 57 -20.59 -7.79 -6.37
CA ASN A 57 -19.97 -8.77 -7.27
C ASN A 57 -20.04 -10.23 -6.79
N GLY A 58 -20.43 -10.49 -5.54
CA GLY A 58 -20.34 -11.82 -4.92
C GLY A 58 -18.90 -12.16 -4.51
N ILE A 59 -18.73 -12.71 -3.30
CA ILE A 59 -17.41 -12.95 -2.70
C ILE A 59 -16.55 -13.92 -3.53
N GLU A 60 -17.19 -14.90 -4.17
CA GLU A 60 -16.52 -15.93 -4.98
C GLU A 60 -15.89 -15.39 -6.27
N ASN A 61 -16.27 -14.19 -6.70
CA ASN A 61 -15.81 -13.61 -7.97
C ASN A 61 -14.63 -12.65 -7.80
N ILE A 62 -14.34 -12.19 -6.59
CA ILE A 62 -13.36 -11.13 -6.33
C ILE A 62 -11.96 -11.53 -6.78
N ASP A 63 -11.50 -12.74 -6.42
CA ASP A 63 -10.18 -13.25 -6.81
C ASP A 63 -9.97 -13.22 -8.33
N ASN A 64 -10.99 -13.63 -9.09
CA ASN A 64 -10.94 -13.64 -10.55
C ASN A 64 -10.92 -12.22 -11.11
N MET A 65 -11.67 -11.29 -10.51
CA MET A 65 -11.67 -9.88 -10.88
C MET A 65 -10.29 -9.24 -10.65
N ILE A 66 -9.69 -9.45 -9.48
CA ILE A 66 -8.36 -8.94 -9.14
C ILE A 66 -7.33 -9.45 -10.16
N ARG A 67 -7.31 -10.76 -10.42
CA ARG A 67 -6.36 -11.36 -11.38
C ARG A 67 -6.52 -10.80 -12.79
N THR A 68 -7.76 -10.69 -13.26
CA THR A 68 -8.06 -10.13 -14.59
C THR A 68 -7.62 -8.67 -14.67
N TYR A 69 -7.94 -7.87 -13.64
CA TYR A 69 -7.57 -6.46 -13.60
C TYR A 69 -6.05 -6.25 -13.64
N VAL A 70 -5.28 -7.07 -12.91
CA VAL A 70 -3.81 -7.01 -12.92
C VAL A 70 -3.24 -7.32 -14.31
N LEU A 71 -3.79 -8.32 -15.01
CA LEU A 71 -3.34 -8.68 -16.36
C LEU A 71 -3.63 -7.57 -17.37
N GLU A 72 -4.81 -6.95 -17.27
CA GLU A 72 -5.27 -5.92 -18.20
C GLU A 72 -4.65 -4.54 -17.91
N ASN A 73 -4.29 -4.25 -16.66
CA ASN A 73 -3.90 -2.91 -16.20
C ASN A 73 -2.55 -2.89 -15.46
N SER A 74 -1.61 -3.76 -15.84
CA SER A 74 -0.34 -3.97 -15.13
C SER A 74 0.46 -2.69 -14.81
N ALA A 75 0.51 -1.72 -15.73
CA ALA A 75 1.21 -0.44 -15.50
C ALA A 75 0.51 0.44 -14.45
N GLU A 76 -0.82 0.51 -14.50
CA GLU A 76 -1.62 1.25 -13.51
C GLU A 76 -1.51 0.59 -12.14
N VAL A 77 -1.57 -0.75 -12.08
CA VAL A 77 -1.38 -1.49 -10.83
C VAL A 77 0.01 -1.23 -10.24
N GLU A 78 1.05 -1.16 -11.06
CA GLU A 78 2.39 -0.83 -10.56
C GLU A 78 2.47 0.60 -10.01
N HIS A 79 1.79 1.56 -10.64
CA HIS A 79 1.67 2.93 -10.13
C HIS A 79 0.90 2.96 -8.80
N MET A 80 -0.26 2.29 -8.72
CA MET A 80 -1.04 2.17 -7.49
C MET A 80 -0.24 1.53 -6.36
N LYS A 81 0.55 0.49 -6.65
CA LYS A 81 1.43 -0.14 -5.65
C LYS A 81 2.44 0.85 -5.07
N LYS A 82 3.04 1.72 -5.89
CA LYS A 82 3.95 2.77 -5.38
C LYS A 82 3.25 3.69 -4.40
N ASN A 83 2.03 4.12 -4.73
CA ASN A 83 1.22 4.98 -3.87
C ASN A 83 0.88 4.31 -2.53
N VAL A 84 0.49 3.03 -2.57
CA VAL A 84 0.25 2.25 -1.35
C VAL A 84 1.52 2.14 -0.51
N TYR A 85 2.68 1.86 -1.11
CA TYR A 85 3.95 1.83 -0.37
C TYR A 85 4.29 3.18 0.26
N MET A 86 4.03 4.30 -0.41
CA MET A 86 4.24 5.63 0.15
C MET A 86 3.34 5.89 1.36
N GLU A 87 2.05 5.53 1.27
CA GLU A 87 1.12 5.65 2.39
C GLU A 87 1.59 4.82 3.59
N LEU A 88 1.95 3.55 3.36
CA LEU A 88 2.44 2.66 4.41
C LEU A 88 3.76 3.15 5.02
N ALA A 89 4.71 3.61 4.21
CA ALA A 89 5.96 4.18 4.70
C ALA A 89 5.74 5.43 5.57
N SER A 90 4.78 6.28 5.18
CA SER A 90 4.43 7.50 5.94
C SER A 90 3.78 7.15 7.28
N SER A 91 2.79 6.25 7.25
CA SER A 91 2.13 5.73 8.45
C SER A 91 3.14 5.14 9.43
N LEU A 92 4.03 4.28 8.94
CA LEU A 92 5.02 3.63 9.79
C LEU A 92 6.08 4.61 10.33
N LEU A 93 6.48 5.61 9.54
CA LEU A 93 7.38 6.68 9.99
C LEU A 93 6.77 7.48 11.13
N GLU A 94 5.49 7.83 11.06
CA GLU A 94 4.79 8.53 12.15
C GLU A 94 4.86 7.69 13.45
N ARG A 95 4.57 6.39 13.35
CA ARG A 95 4.57 5.46 14.50
C ARG A 95 5.96 5.18 15.09
N VAL A 96 7.02 5.34 14.29
CA VAL A 96 8.42 5.22 14.78
C VAL A 96 8.85 6.45 15.57
N ASN A 97 8.25 7.62 15.30
CA ASN A 97 8.61 8.88 15.94
C ASN A 97 7.76 9.21 17.19
N ASP A 98 6.69 8.45 17.43
CA ASP A 98 5.82 8.51 18.62
C ASP A 98 6.37 7.71 19.81
#